data_AF-A0A8X6V8A5-F1
#
_entry.id   AF-A0A8X6V8A5-F1
#
_cell.length_a   1.000
_cell.length_b   1.000
_cell.length_c   1.000
_cell.angle_alpha   90.00
_cell.angle_beta   90.00
_cell.angle_gamma   90.00
#
_symmetry.space_group_name_H-M   'P 1'
#
loop_
_entity.id
_entity.type
_entity.pdbx_description
1 polymer ?
#
loop_
_entity_poly.entity_id
_entity_poly.type
_entity_poly.pdbx_seq_one_letter_code
_entity_poly.pdbx_strand_id
1 'polypeptide(L)'
;MDRISICEALAKQNEIDPFLKRMETGDGKGVTYDNIVRKRSSSKHGEGVQTVAKLELAVRKALLCIWWDCKGIIYYELLPYGQTLN
;
A
#
# COMPACT_ATOMS: atom_id res chain seq x y z
N MET A 1 -0.91 7.65 -27.38
CA MET A 1 -2.21 8.28 -27.04
C MET A 1 -1.96 9.32 -25.99
N ASP A 2 -2.53 10.50 -26.15
CA ASP A 2 -2.38 11.58 -25.17
C ASP A 2 -3.39 11.39 -24.02
N ARG A 3 -3.02 11.81 -22.81
CA ARG A 3 -3.92 11.69 -21.64
C ARG A 3 -5.21 12.48 -21.83
N ILE A 4 -5.14 13.62 -22.52
CA ILE A 4 -6.30 14.50 -22.76
C ILE A 4 -7.30 13.78 -23.68
N SER A 5 -6.83 13.17 -24.78
CA SER A 5 -7.74 12.50 -25.72
C SER A 5 -8.44 11.28 -25.12
N ILE A 6 -7.76 10.56 -24.21
CA ILE A 6 -8.37 9.44 -23.46
C ILE A 6 -9.45 9.97 -22.50
N CYS A 7 -9.14 11.02 -21.73
CA CYS A 7 -10.11 11.62 -20.80
C CYS A 7 -11.36 12.15 -21.53
N GLU A 8 -11.19 12.82 -22.68
CA GLU A 8 -12.30 13.34 -23.48
C GLU A 8 -13.20 12.21 -24.01
N ALA A 9 -12.59 11.11 -24.48
CA ALA A 9 -13.35 9.96 -24.97
C ALA A 9 -14.16 9.29 -23.85
N LEU A 10 -13.53 9.06 -22.68
CA LEU A 10 -14.19 8.47 -21.51
C LEU A 10 -15.31 9.37 -20.97
N ALA A 11 -15.11 10.69 -20.98
CA ALA A 11 -16.13 11.65 -20.56
C ALA A 11 -17.38 11.57 -21.46
N LYS A 12 -17.19 11.63 -22.79
CA LYS A 12 -18.28 11.50 -23.76
C LYS A 12 -19.01 10.16 -23.64
N GLN A 13 -18.27 9.08 -23.42
CA GLN A 13 -18.87 7.77 -23.20
C GLN A 13 -19.72 7.73 -21.93
N ASN A 14 -19.26 8.34 -20.83
CA ASN A 14 -20.00 8.37 -19.58
C ASN A 14 -21.28 9.25 -19.66
N GLU A 15 -21.32 10.25 -20.55
CA GLU A 15 -22.52 11.02 -20.82
C GLU A 15 -23.58 10.20 -21.58
N ILE A 16 -23.16 9.32 -22.49
CA ILE A 16 -24.06 8.50 -23.31
C ILE A 16 -24.50 7.24 -22.54
N ASP A 17 -23.56 6.54 -21.93
CA ASP A 17 -23.78 5.33 -21.13
C ASP A 17 -22.98 5.42 -19.82
N PRO A 18 -23.60 5.88 -18.73
CA PRO A 18 -22.94 6.01 -17.44
C PRO A 18 -22.34 4.67 -16.97
N PHE A 19 -21.01 4.59 -16.93
CA PHE A 19 -20.31 3.35 -16.59
C PHE A 19 -19.58 3.41 -15.23
N LEU A 20 -19.41 4.60 -14.65
CA LEU A 20 -18.68 4.78 -13.39
C LEU A 20 -19.23 3.93 -12.23
N LYS A 21 -20.55 3.72 -12.16
CA LYS A 21 -21.17 2.87 -11.13
C LYS A 21 -20.90 1.37 -11.30
N ARG A 22 -20.51 0.95 -12.51
CA ARG A 22 -20.17 -0.43 -12.87
C ARG A 22 -18.66 -0.67 -12.85
N MET A 23 -17.86 0.37 -12.58
CA MET A 23 -16.41 0.30 -12.62
C MET A 23 -15.86 -0.26 -11.31
N GLU A 24 -15.08 -1.32 -11.43
CA GLU A 24 -14.24 -1.85 -10.36
C GLU A 24 -12.83 -1.31 -10.58
N THR A 25 -12.23 -0.76 -9.52
CA THR A 25 -10.88 -0.20 -9.54
C THR A 25 -10.01 -0.99 -8.58
N GLY A 26 -8.76 -1.23 -8.94
CA GLY A 26 -7.78 -1.85 -8.06
C GLY A 26 -6.47 -1.11 -8.06
N ASP A 27 -5.82 -1.05 -6.90
CA ASP A 27 -4.47 -0.49 -6.74
C ASP A 27 -3.66 -1.28 -5.72
N GLY A 28 -2.35 -1.30 -5.91
CA GLY A 28 -1.37 -1.96 -5.05
C GLY A 28 -0.49 -0.96 -4.34
N LYS A 29 -0.63 -0.83 -3.02
CA LYS A 29 0.21 0.04 -2.19
C LYS A 29 1.17 -0.78 -1.34
N GLY A 30 2.46 -0.47 -1.44
CA GLY A 30 3.47 -0.99 -0.52
C GLY A 30 3.27 -0.45 0.89
N VAL A 31 3.02 -1.31 1.86
CA VAL A 31 2.89 -0.99 3.29
C VAL A 31 4.09 -1.54 4.04
N THR A 32 4.77 -0.66 4.77
CA THR A 32 5.88 -1.02 5.67
C THR A 32 5.32 -1.61 6.96
N TYR A 33 5.64 -2.87 7.27
CA TYR A 33 5.43 -3.43 8.60
C TYR A 33 6.61 -3.04 9.48
N ASP A 34 6.56 -1.85 10.08
CA ASP A 34 7.51 -1.47 11.13
C ASP A 34 6.82 -1.65 12.48
N ASN A 35 6.94 -2.85 13.06
CA ASN A 35 6.52 -3.09 14.44
C ASN A 35 7.73 -2.99 15.38
N ILE A 36 8.64 -2.03 15.14
CA ILE A 36 9.60 -1.64 16.17
C ILE A 36 8.82 -0.87 17.23
N VAL A 37 8.22 -1.61 18.16
CA VAL A 37 7.92 -1.07 19.49
C VAL A 37 9.28 -0.73 20.09
N ARG A 38 9.71 0.52 19.91
CA ARG A 38 10.95 1.05 20.47
C ARG A 38 10.82 1.01 21.99
N LYS A 39 11.20 -0.10 22.61
CA LYS A 39 11.33 -0.19 24.07
C LYS A 39 12.33 0.88 24.48
N ARG A 40 11.84 1.94 25.13
CA ARG A 40 12.67 2.99 25.70
C ARG A 40 13.45 2.36 26.85
N SER A 41 14.64 1.84 26.59
CA SER A 41 15.57 1.46 27.65
C SER A 41 16.20 2.74 28.20
N SER A 42 15.69 3.20 29.35
CA SER A 42 16.38 4.23 30.13
C SER A 42 17.47 3.52 30.94
N SER A 43 18.67 3.40 30.40
CA SER A 43 19.82 2.92 31.19
C SER A 43 20.20 4.00 32.21
N LYS A 44 20.43 3.59 33.48
CA LYS A 44 20.98 4.48 34.50
C LYS A 44 22.44 4.80 34.17
N HIS A 45 22.89 5.99 34.58
CA HIS A 45 24.23 6.51 34.32
C HIS A 45 25.31 5.56 34.89
N GLY A 46 25.97 4.78 34.02
CA GLY A 46 27.12 3.96 34.37
C GLY A 46 27.10 2.49 33.91
N GLU A 47 25.97 1.95 33.46
CA GLU A 47 25.94 0.58 32.90
C GLU A 47 26.13 0.60 31.38
N GLY A 48 27.00 -0.29 30.90
CA GLY A 48 27.44 -0.35 29.50
C GLY A 48 26.27 -0.28 28.53
N VAL A 49 26.40 0.60 27.53
CA VAL A 49 25.43 0.76 26.46
C VAL A 49 25.21 -0.61 25.84
N GLN A 50 24.02 -1.17 26.04
CA GLN A 50 23.62 -2.36 25.34
C GLN A 50 23.53 -1.96 23.87
N THR A 51 24.53 -2.33 23.09
CA THR A 51 24.55 -2.15 21.64
C THR A 51 23.41 -3.00 21.11
N VAL A 52 22.21 -2.43 21.07
CA VAL A 52 21.14 -2.97 20.25
C VAL A 52 21.78 -3.02 18.88
N ALA A 53 21.99 -4.25 18.38
CA ALA A 53 22.49 -4.48 17.05
C ALA A 53 21.76 -3.48 16.15
N LYS A 54 22.52 -2.77 15.31
CA LYS A 54 21.96 -2.01 14.19
C LYS A 54 21.24 -3.04 13.34
N LEU A 55 20.02 -3.38 13.76
CA LEU A 55 19.13 -4.28 13.08
C LEU A 55 18.84 -3.48 11.84
N GLU A 56 19.60 -3.78 10.79
CA GLU A 56 19.33 -3.29 9.46
C GLU A 56 17.83 -3.28 9.33
N LEU A 57 17.30 -2.13 8.94
CA LEU A 57 15.93 -1.89 8.55
C LEU A 57 15.56 -2.89 7.45
N ALA A 58 15.42 -4.17 7.80
CA ALA A 58 14.67 -5.18 7.09
C ALA A 58 13.21 -4.81 7.35
N VAL A 59 12.86 -3.63 6.84
CA VAL A 59 11.50 -3.15 6.68
C VAL A 59 10.84 -4.20 5.80
N ARG A 60 10.13 -5.14 6.43
CA ARG A 60 9.31 -6.08 5.69
C ARG A 60 8.18 -5.26 5.08
N LYS A 61 8.35 -4.87 3.82
CA LYS A 61 7.29 -4.24 3.04
C LYS A 61 6.33 -5.35 2.61
N ALA A 62 5.10 -5.31 3.09
CA ALA A 62 4.03 -6.08 2.50
C ALA A 62 3.40 -5.26 1.38
N LEU A 63 2.95 -5.90 0.30
CA LEU A 63 2.19 -5.23 -0.75
C LEU A 63 0.70 -5.44 -0.45
N LEU A 64 -0.04 -4.36 -0.26
CA LEU A 64 -1.49 -4.38 -0.09
C LEU A 64 -2.15 -4.09 -1.43
N CYS A 65 -2.77 -5.08 -2.04
CA CYS A 65 -3.61 -4.92 -3.21
C CYS A 65 -5.07 -4.80 -2.76
N ILE A 66 -5.77 -3.76 -3.21
CA ILE A 66 -7.19 -3.53 -2.86
C ILE A 66 -7.97 -3.37 -4.16
N TRP A 67 -9.13 -3.99 -4.25
CA TRP A 67 -10.13 -3.80 -5.30
C TRP A 67 -11.43 -3.27 -4.68
N TRP A 68 -12.00 -2.24 -5.28
CA TRP A 68 -13.20 -1.56 -4.79
C TRP A 68 -14.07 -1.05 -5.93
N ASP A 69 -15.38 -0.95 -5.67
CA ASP A 69 -16.36 -0.31 -6.55
C ASP A 69 -16.89 0.99 -5.92
N CYS A 70 -17.96 1.54 -6.51
CA CYS A 70 -18.65 2.71 -5.97
C CYS A 70 -19.38 2.48 -4.63
N LYS A 71 -19.51 1.23 -4.16
CA LYS A 71 -20.17 0.85 -2.90
C LYS A 71 -19.18 0.56 -1.79
N GLY A 72 -17.98 0.09 -2.11
CA GLY A 72 -16.92 -0.16 -1.14
C GLY A 72 -15.86 -1.14 -1.62
N ILE A 73 -15.10 -1.67 -0.66
CA ILE A 73 -14.04 -2.65 -0.93
C ILE A 73 -14.70 -3.99 -1.29
N ILE A 74 -14.33 -4.54 -2.44
CA ILE A 74 -14.77 -5.86 -2.90
C ILE A 74 -13.80 -6.92 -2.38
N TYR A 75 -12.49 -6.67 -2.52
CA TYR A 75 -11.45 -7.63 -2.18
C TYR A 75 -10.16 -6.91 -1.78
N TYR A 76 -9.36 -7.54 -0.93
CA TYR A 76 -8.01 -7.11 -0.66
C TYR A 76 -7.10 -8.30 -0.41
N GLU A 77 -5.82 -8.15 -0.77
CA GLU A 77 -4.80 -9.16 -0.57
C GLU A 77 -3.54 -8.49 0.00
N LEU A 78 -2.94 -9.11 1.01
CA LEU A 78 -1.68 -8.67 1.59
C LEU A 78 -0.59 -9.68 1.22
N LEU A 79 0.23 -9.33 0.24
CA LEU A 79 1.33 -10.16 -0.23
C LEU A 79 2.54 -9.96 0.70
N PRO A 80 3.10 -11.04 1.28
CA PRO A 80 4.31 -10.97 2.07
C PRO A 80 5.51 -10.56 1.21
N TYR A 81 6.48 -9.89 1.85
CA TYR A 81 7.73 -9.45 1.22
C TYR A 81 8.42 -10.61 0.46
N GLY A 82 8.60 -10.45 -0.85
CA GLY A 82 9.31 -11.40 -1.72
C GLY A 82 8.42 -12.25 -2.65
N GLN A 83 7.09 -12.13 -2.60
CA GLN A 83 6.20 -12.67 -3.62
C GLN A 83 5.90 -11.61 -4.69
N THR A 84 6.45 -11.76 -5.88
CA THR A 84 5.98 -11.07 -7.08
C THR A 84 4.78 -11.82 -7.66
N LEU A 85 3.69 -11.11 -7.95
CA LEU A 85 2.59 -11.62 -8.78
C LEU A 85 3.19 -12.01 -10.15
N ASN A 86 3.08 -13.29 -10.52
CA ASN A 86 3.48 -13.82 -11.83
C ASN A 86 2.40 -13.56 -12.88
#